data_AF-A0A349PSX6-F1
#
_entry.id   AF-A0A349PSX6-F1
#
_cell.length_a   1.000
_cell.length_b   1.000
_cell.length_c   1.000
_cell.angle_alpha   90.00
_cell.angle_beta   90.00
_cell.angle_gamma   90.00
#
_symmetry.space_group_name_H-M   'P 1'
#
loop_
_entity.id
_entity.type
_entity.pdbx_description
1 polymer ?
#
loop_
_entity_poly.entity_id
_entity_poly.type
_entity_poly.pdbx_seq_one_letter_code
_entity_poly.pdbx_strand_id
1 'polypeptide(L)' 'MEISPIYHNSRPEGELPAQEMAAFDFLDSLGIDYERVTHELADTMEKCDDVSSVLGVDVCKNLFLCNRQKT' A
#
# COMPACT_ATOMS: atom_id res chain seq x y z
N MET A 1 7.72 -14.80 1.34
CA MET A 1 7.43 -14.39 -0.06
C MET A 1 8.58 -13.52 -0.58
N GLU A 2 8.72 -13.30 -1.89
CA GLU A 2 9.69 -12.30 -2.40
C GLU A 2 9.13 -10.88 -2.16
N ILE A 3 9.90 -10.06 -1.44
CA ILE A 3 9.57 -8.66 -1.12
C ILE A 3 10.74 -7.79 -1.58
N SER A 4 10.44 -6.72 -2.30
CA SER A 4 11.46 -5.79 -2.76
C SER A 4 12.14 -5.07 -1.58
N PRO A 5 13.31 -4.43 -1.81
CA PRO A 5 13.80 -3.41 -0.88
C PRO A 5 12.78 -2.31 -0.63
N ILE A 6 12.97 -1.57 0.45
CA ILE A 6 12.19 -0.36 0.71
C ILE A 6 12.59 0.72 -0.28
N TYR A 7 11.61 1.31 -0.95
CA TYR A 7 11.77 2.48 -1.79
C TYR A 7 11.16 3.69 -1.11
N HIS A 8 11.90 4.78 -1.07
CA HIS A 8 11.47 6.05 -0.50
C HIS A 8 11.10 7.03 -1.61
N ASN A 9 9.88 7.59 -1.57
CA ASN A 9 9.38 8.58 -2.54
C ASN A 9 9.62 8.22 -4.02
N SER A 10 9.57 6.92 -4.33
CA SER A 10 9.78 6.40 -5.68
C SER A 10 8.59 5.55 -6.09
N ARG A 11 8.09 5.76 -7.31
CA ARG A 11 6.99 4.96 -7.89
C ARG A 11 7.49 3.58 -8.33
N PRO A 12 6.64 2.55 -8.42
CA PRO A 12 7.00 1.28 -9.05
C PRO A 12 7.30 1.46 -10.54
N GLU A 13 8.18 0.61 -11.08
CA GLU A 13 8.45 0.58 -12.51
C GLU A 13 7.30 -0.10 -13.27
N GLY A 14 7.00 0.38 -14.47
CA GLY A 14 5.94 -0.16 -15.33
C GLY A 14 4.64 0.65 -15.32
N GLU A 15 3.63 0.14 -16.02
CA GLU A 15 2.32 0.75 -16.08
C GLU A 15 1.53 0.47 -14.79
N LEU A 16 1.12 1.53 -14.10
CA LEU A 16 0.34 1.44 -12.88
C LEU A 16 -1.17 1.50 -13.17
N PRO A 17 -2.01 0.79 -12.41
CA PRO A 17 -3.44 1.05 -12.39
C PRO A 17 -3.73 2.53 -12.10
N ALA A 18 -4.78 3.06 -12.73
CA ALA A 18 -5.14 4.47 -12.59
C ALA A 18 -5.34 4.91 -11.14
N GLN A 19 -5.83 4.03 -10.26
CA GLN A 19 -6.03 4.34 -8.84
C GLN A 19 -4.70 4.49 -8.10
N GLU A 20 -3.71 3.65 -8.39
CA GLU A 20 -2.39 3.72 -7.75
C GLU A 20 -1.64 4.97 -8.21
N MET A 21 -1.66 5.27 -9.51
CA MET A 21 -1.06 6.49 -10.04
C MET A 21 -1.66 7.75 -9.41
N ALA A 22 -3.00 7.81 -9.31
CA ALA A 22 -3.69 8.93 -8.67
C ALA A 22 -3.35 9.06 -7.17
N ALA A 23 -3.13 7.95 -6.46
CA ALA A 23 -2.72 7.99 -5.06
C ALA A 23 -1.31 8.59 -4.90
N PHE A 24 -0.34 8.15 -5.72
CA PHE A 24 1.01 8.72 -5.70
C PHE A 24 1.02 10.19 -6.10
N ASP A 25 0.31 10.56 -7.17
CA ASP A 25 0.18 11.96 -7.59
C ASP A 25 -0.38 12.84 -6.47
N PHE A 26 -1.34 12.32 -5.71
CA PHE A 26 -1.94 13.05 -4.60
C PHE A 26 -0.98 13.21 -3.41
N LEU A 27 -0.25 12.15 -3.02
CA LEU A 27 0.78 12.22 -1.98
C LEU A 27 1.87 13.25 -2.35
N ASP A 28 2.36 13.20 -3.59
CA ASP A 28 3.37 14.13 -4.11
C ASP A 28 2.83 15.57 -4.08
N SER A 29 1.57 15.79 -4.46
CA SER A 29 0.94 17.12 -4.45
C SER A 29 0.80 17.72 -3.04
N LEU A 30 0.67 16.87 -2.03
CA LEU A 30 0.58 17.25 -0.62
C LEU A 30 1.95 17.34 0.05
N GLY A 31 3.03 16.88 -0.61
CA GLY A 31 4.36 16.77 -0.01
C GLY A 31 4.41 15.75 1.14
N ILE A 32 3.63 14.67 1.05
CA ILE A 32 3.63 13.59 2.05
C ILE A 32 4.62 12.52 1.61
N ASP A 33 5.67 12.35 2.41
CA ASP A 33 6.65 11.29 2.18
C ASP A 33 6.03 9.90 2.39
N TYR A 34 6.45 8.93 1.58
CA TYR A 34 6.04 7.55 1.69
C TYR A 34 7.19 6.58 1.46
N GLU A 35 7.07 5.43 2.12
CA GLU A 35 7.90 4.26 1.88
C GLU A 35 7.02 3.15 1.32
N ARG A 36 7.56 2.37 0.37
CA ARG A 36 6.85 1.23 -0.20
C ARG A 36 7.75 0.03 -0.39
N VAL A 37 7.12 -1.12 -0.45
CA VAL A 37 7.67 -2.38 -0.97
C VAL A 37 6.75 -2.93 -2.03
N THR A 38 7.27 -3.77 -2.92
CA THR A 38 6.52 -4.53 -3.92
C THR A 38 6.63 -6.00 -3.58
N HIS A 39 5.50 -6.69 -3.57
CA HIS A 39 5.42 -8.11 -3.22
C HIS A 39 4.25 -8.76 -3.98
N GLU A 40 4.25 -10.09 -4.09
CA GLU A 40 3.11 -10.85 -4.61
C GLU A 40 1.90 -10.81 -3.66
N LEU A 41 0.74 -11.36 -4.05
CA LEU A 41 -0.44 -11.36 -3.17
C LEU A 41 -0.16 -11.99 -1.79
N ALA A 42 -0.38 -11.20 -0.73
CA ALA A 42 -0.31 -11.64 0.67
C ALA A 42 -1.71 -12.08 1.16
N ASP A 43 -2.06 -13.34 0.89
CA ASP A 43 -3.36 -13.94 1.21
C ASP A 43 -3.36 -14.78 2.50
N THR A 44 -2.22 -14.92 3.16
CA THR A 44 -2.09 -15.61 4.46
C THR A 44 -1.59 -14.64 5.53
N MET A 45 -1.87 -14.95 6.80
CA MET A 45 -1.39 -14.15 7.93
C MET A 45 0.14 -14.10 8.00
N GLU A 46 0.82 -15.19 7.68
CA GLU A 46 2.29 -15.27 7.62
C GLU A 46 2.86 -14.32 6.56
N LYS A 47 2.25 -14.26 5.37
CA LYS A 47 2.67 -13.31 4.32
C LYS A 47 2.45 -11.85 4.73
N CYS A 48 1.36 -11.55 5.44
CA CYS A 48 1.12 -10.21 5.97
C CYS A 48 2.18 -9.82 7.03
N ASP A 49 2.59 -10.77 7.86
CA ASP A 49 3.62 -10.58 8.89
C ASP A 49 5.00 -10.33 8.27
N ASP A 50 5.34 -11.03 7.18
CA ASP A 50 6.56 -10.77 6.38
C ASP A 50 6.60 -9.31 5.90
N VAL A 51 5.49 -8.80 5.32
CA VAL A 51 5.41 -7.42 4.81
C VAL A 51 5.48 -6.39 5.94
N SER A 52 4.76 -6.64 7.03
CA SER A 52 4.76 -5.78 8.24
C SER A 52 6.16 -5.66 8.83
N SER A 53 6.87 -6.78 8.93
CA SER A 53 8.24 -6.85 9.45
C SER A 53 9.23 -6.05 8.62
N VAL A 54 9.08 -6.04 7.28
CA VAL A 54 9.96 -5.26 6.40
C VAL A 54 9.67 -3.76 6.52
N LEU A 55 8.40 -3.35 6.50
CA LEU A 55 8.02 -1.93 6.59
C LEU A 55 8.15 -1.36 8.01
N GLY A 56 8.25 -2.21 9.04
CA GLY A 56 8.32 -1.78 10.44
C GLY A 56 7.02 -1.13 10.95
N VAL A 57 5.89 -1.42 10.30
CA VAL A 57 4.57 -0.88 10.64
C VAL A 57 3.51 -1.98 10.62
N ASP A 58 2.47 -1.80 11.44
CA ASP A 58 1.32 -2.71 11.45
C ASP A 58 0.45 -2.53 10.20
N VAL A 59 -0.01 -3.65 9.63
CA VAL A 59 -0.90 -3.63 8.46
C VAL A 59 -2.31 -3.20 8.87
N CYS A 60 -2.78 -2.09 8.30
CA CYS A 60 -4.15 -1.59 8.49
C CYS A 60 -5.17 -2.36 7.63
N LYS A 61 -6.35 -2.65 8.18
CA LYS A 61 -7.51 -3.20 7.46
C LYS A 61 -8.61 -2.16 7.36
N ASN A 62 -9.18 -2.01 6.16
CA ASN A 62 -10.26 -1.06 5.91
C ASN A 62 -11.59 -1.80 5.78
N LEU A 63 -12.61 -1.34 6.51
CA LEU A 63 -13.98 -1.83 6.40
C LEU A 63 -14.81 -0.81 5.61
N PHE A 64 -15.27 -1.19 4.43
CA PHE A 64 -16.23 -0.39 3.67
C PHE A 64 -17.65 -0.76 4.10
N LEU A 65 -18.27 0.11 4.90
CA LEU A 65 -19.57 -0.14 5.53
C LEU A 65 -20.64 0.81 5.00
N CYS A 66 -21.89 0.34 4.97
CA CYS A 66 -23.06 1.18 4.68
C CYS A 66 -23.97 1.23 5.91
N ASN A 67 -24.39 2.45 6.28
CA ASN A 67 -25.37 2.61 7.36
C ASN A 67 -26.77 2.18 6.87
N ARG A 68 -27.69 1.90 7.81
CA ARG A 68 -29.08 1.53 7.48
C ARG A 68 -29.80 2.61 6.65
N GLN A 69 -29.45 3.88 6.84
CA GLN A 69 -30.11 5.02 6.21
C GLN A 69 -29.70 5.19 4.73
N LYS A 70 -28.60 4.57 4.30
CA LYS A 70 -27.99 4.74 2.96
C LYS A 70 -27.74 6.21 2.58
N THR A 71 -27.59 7.08 3.58
CA THR A 71 -27.23 8.50 3.41
C THR A 71 -25.73 8.66 3.41
#